data_AF-A0A1F9CF48-F1
#
_entry.id   AF-A0A1F9CF48-F1
#
_cell.length_a   1.000
_cell.length_b   1.000
_cell.length_c   1.000
_cell.angle_alpha   90.00
_cell.angle_beta   90.00
_cell.angle_gamma   90.00
#
_symmetry.space_group_name_H-M   'P 1'
#
loop_
_entity.id
_entity.type
_entity.pdbx_description
1 polymer ?
#
loop_
_entity_poly.entity_id
_entity_poly.type
_entity_poly.pdbx_seq_one_letter_code
_entity_poly.pdbx_strand_id
1 'polypeptide(L)' 'MGICGYPVYRMNALENGVVRVGSILEFRRSRRSMNRLGLAKLAQKLFAREPGDIIVVGSDSSLERVQISREYEIALSAG' A
#
# COMPACT_ATOMS: atom_id res chain seq x y z
N MET A 1 4.06 20.76 11.75
CA MET A 1 3.81 20.08 10.45
C MET A 1 4.30 18.65 10.60
N GLY A 2 3.40 17.70 10.86
CA GLY A 2 3.78 16.30 11.02
C GLY A 2 4.10 15.67 9.67
N ILE A 3 5.24 15.02 9.56
CA ILE A 3 5.54 14.12 8.45
C ILE A 3 4.72 12.86 8.72
N CYS A 4 3.65 12.62 7.96
CA CYS A 4 2.93 11.36 8.03
C CYS A 4 3.56 10.37 7.04
N GLY A 5 4.24 9.36 7.58
CA GLY A 5 4.72 8.22 6.81
C GLY A 5 3.65 7.16 6.70
N TYR A 6 3.33 6.75 5.48
CA TYR A 6 2.39 5.67 5.20
C TYR A 6 3.16 4.38 4.93
N PRO A 7 2.96 3.30 5.70
CA PRO A 7 3.59 2.02 5.42
C PRO A 7 3.12 1.47 4.06
N VAL A 8 4.05 0.90 3.29
CA VAL A 8 3.77 0.25 2.00
C VAL A 8 3.95 -1.25 2.15
N TYR A 9 2.96 -1.98 1.68
CA TYR A 9 2.91 -3.43 1.66
C TYR A 9 2.86 -3.92 0.22
N ARG A 10 3.49 -5.07 -0.02
CA ARG A 10 3.38 -5.82 -1.26
C ARG A 10 2.71 -7.15 -0.95
N MET A 11 1.70 -7.49 -1.73
CA MET A 11 1.10 -8.81 -1.70
C MET A 11 1.77 -9.67 -2.76
N ASN A 12 2.22 -10.85 -2.34
CA ASN A 12 2.72 -11.86 -3.26
C ASN A 12 1.57 -12.84 -3.55
N ALA A 13 1.06 -12.82 -4.78
CA ALA A 13 -0.05 -13.67 -5.20
C ALA A 13 0.26 -15.18 -5.05
N LEU A 14 1.54 -15.55 -5.13
CA LEU A 14 1.98 -16.94 -5.06
C LEU A 14 2.13 -17.47 -3.62
N GLU A 15 2.42 -16.58 -2.67
CA GLU A 15 2.77 -16.97 -1.28
C GLU A 15 1.65 -16.67 -0.28
N ASN A 16 0.50 -16.21 -0.76
CA ASN A 16 -0.65 -15.79 0.06
C ASN A 16 -0.25 -14.83 1.20
N GLY A 17 0.79 -14.02 0.96
CA GLY A 17 1.54 -13.31 1.99
C GLY A 17 1.57 -11.81 1.76
N VAL A 18 1.32 -11.05 2.83
CA VAL A 18 1.47 -9.59 2.85
C VAL A 18 2.81 -9.23 3.49
N VAL A 19 3.72 -8.64 2.71
CA VAL A 19 5.06 -8.26 3.19
C VAL A 19 5.18 -6.74 3.20
N ARG A 20 5.64 -6.16 4.31
CA ARG A 20 5.97 -4.73 4.37
C ARG A 20 7.25 -4.48 3.56
N VAL A 21 7.14 -3.66 2.52
CA VAL A 21 8.25 -3.36 1.59
C VAL A 21 8.86 -1.98 1.81
N GLY A 22 8.16 -1.09 2.52
CA GLY A 22 8.71 0.22 2.85
C GLY A 22 7.70 1.18 3.48
N SER A 23 7.92 2.47 3.23
CA SER A 23 7.02 3.56 3.60
C SER A 23 7.13 4.71 2.62
N ILE A 24 6.02 5.42 2.38
CA ILE A 24 5.98 6.66 1.60
C ILE A 24 5.63 7.82 2.51
N LEU A 25 6.37 8.93 2.38
CA LEU A 25 6.08 10.14 3.11
C LEU A 25 5.11 11.02 2.31
N GLU A 26 4.01 11.43 2.93
CA GLU A 26 3.19 12.50 2.38
C GLU A 26 3.80 13.84 2.77
N PHE A 27 4.42 14.52 1.81
CA PHE A 27 4.91 15.89 2.02
C PHE A 27 3.75 16.88 2.03
N ARG A 28 3.12 17.05 3.20
CA ARG A 28 2.05 18.04 3.45
C ARG A 28 2.50 19.51 3.41
N ARG A 29 3.73 19.80 2.96
CA ARG A 29 4.27 21.17 2.88
C ARG A 29 3.75 21.98 1.70
N SER A 30 3.17 21.32 0.69
CA SER A 30 2.57 21.98 -0.48
C SER A 30 1.04 22.04 -0.33
N ARG A 31 0.40 23.14 -0.76
CA ARG A 31 -1.07 23.24 -0.93
C ARG A 31 -1.64 22.18 -1.89
N ARG A 32 -0.77 21.43 -2.59
CA ARG A 32 -1.09 20.23 -3.36
C ARG A 32 -0.62 19.00 -2.57
N SER A 33 -1.33 18.63 -1.51
CA SER A 33 -1.19 17.31 -0.91
C SER A 33 -1.43 16.25 -2.00
N MET A 34 -0.54 15.29 -2.13
CA MET A 34 -0.77 14.17 -3.05
C MET A 34 -1.93 13.33 -2.48
N ASN A 35 -3.01 13.21 -3.24
CA ASN A 35 -4.14 12.39 -2.80
C ASN A 35 -3.71 10.92 -2.62
N ARG A 36 -4.51 10.15 -1.86
CA ARG A 36 -4.23 8.74 -1.56
C ARG A 36 -3.97 7.90 -2.81
N LEU A 37 -4.67 8.21 -3.92
CA LEU A 37 -4.47 7.58 -5.22
C LEU A 37 -3.09 7.88 -5.81
N GLY A 38 -2.62 9.12 -5.74
CA GLY A 38 -1.28 9.51 -6.17
C GLY A 38 -0.20 8.82 -5.35
N LEU A 39 -0.40 8.71 -4.03
CA LEU A 39 0.51 7.97 -3.15
C LEU A 39 0.55 6.48 -3.50
N ALA A 40 -0.61 5.87 -3.80
CA ALA A 40 -0.69 4.47 -4.24
C ALA A 40 0.02 4.24 -5.58
N LYS A 41 -0.18 5.12 -6.56
CA LYS A 41 0.52 5.04 -7.86
C LYS A 41 2.03 5.23 -7.70
N LEU A 42 2.45 6.15 -6.82
CA LEU A 42 3.86 6.34 -6.51
C LEU A 42 4.44 5.09 -5.82
N ALA A 43 3.71 4.50 -4.87
CA ALA A 43 4.10 3.25 -4.22
C ALA A 43 4.26 2.13 -5.22
N GLN A 44 3.29 1.95 -6.12
CA GLN A 44 3.36 0.94 -7.17
C GLN A 44 4.59 1.13 -8.05
N LYS A 45 4.89 2.37 -8.45
CA LYS A 45 6.08 2.68 -9.26
C LYS A 45 7.40 2.39 -8.53
N LEU A 46 7.45 2.58 -7.22
CA LEU A 46 8.69 2.45 -6.44
C LEU A 46 8.92 1.04 -5.91
N PHE A 47 7.87 0.29 -5.60
CA PHE A 47 7.96 -0.96 -4.85
C PHE A 47 7.50 -2.21 -5.61
N ALA A 48 6.84 -2.07 -6.76
CA ALA A 48 6.56 -3.23 -7.62
C ALA A 48 7.85 -3.75 -8.24
N ARG A 49 8.06 -5.07 -8.19
CA ARG A 49 9.20 -5.76 -8.79
C ARG A 49 8.80 -6.55 -10.01
N GLU A 50 7.65 -7.21 -9.96
CA GLU A 50 7.18 -8.09 -11.02
C GLU A 50 5.79 -7.69 -11.53
N PRO A 51 5.46 -8.00 -12.80
CA PRO A 51 4.09 -7.87 -13.31
C PRO A 51 3.14 -8.70 -12.45
N GLY A 52 2.09 -8.07 -11.92
CA GLY A 52 1.14 -8.72 -11.01
C GLY A 52 1.38 -8.43 -9.52
N ASP A 53 2.48 -7.76 -9.16
CA ASP A 53 2.68 -7.29 -7.79
C ASP A 53 1.56 -6.31 -7.38
N ILE A 54 0.82 -6.65 -6.33
CA ILE A 54 -0.19 -5.76 -5.75
C ILE A 54 0.45 -4.95 -4.64
N ILE A 55 0.54 -3.64 -4.83
CA ILE A 55 1.11 -2.69 -3.87
C ILE A 55 0.00 -1.94 -3.16
N VAL A 56 0.04 -1.95 -1.83
CA VAL A 56 -0.96 -1.31 -0.97
C VAL A 56 -0.30 -0.31 -0.03
N VAL A 57 -0.83 0.91 0.00
CA VAL A 57 -0.42 1.95 0.94
C VAL A 57 -1.36 1.92 2.14
N GLY A 58 -0.87 1.42 3.26
CA GLY A 58 -1.62 1.38 4.50
C GLY A 58 -1.60 2.74 5.22
N SER A 59 -2.57 2.93 6.10
CA SER A 59 -2.47 3.92 7.18
C SER A 59 -1.77 3.31 8.40
N ASP A 60 -1.37 4.15 9.36
CA ASP A 60 -0.71 3.70 10.60
C ASP A 60 -1.62 2.84 11.50
N SER A 61 -2.91 2.71 11.17
CA SER A 61 -3.89 1.96 11.97
C SER A 61 -3.77 0.45 11.78
N SER A 62 -3.70 -0.29 12.89
CA SER A 62 -3.65 -1.77 12.93
C SER A 62 -4.87 -2.45 12.29
N LEU A 63 -6.02 -1.76 12.24
CA LEU A 63 -7.27 -2.24 11.65
C LEU A 63 -7.19 -2.42 10.13
N GLU A 64 -6.45 -1.57 9.40
CA GLU A 64 -6.34 -1.71 7.95
C GLU A 64 -5.53 -2.95 7.54
N ARG A 65 -4.60 -3.46 8.38
CA ARG A 65 -3.86 -4.71 8.05
C ARG A 65 -4.79 -5.92 7.94
N VAL A 66 -5.80 -5.99 8.80
CA VAL A 66 -6.82 -7.05 8.78
C VAL A 66 -7.71 -6.88 7.55
N GLN A 67 -8.08 -5.64 7.22
CA GLN A 67 -8.93 -5.35 6.08
C GLN A 67 -8.23 -5.62 4.74
N ILE A 68 -6.95 -5.28 4.62
CA ILE A 68 -6.10 -5.58 3.46
C ILE A 68 -5.96 -7.09 3.27
N SER A 69 -5.76 -7.85 4.37
CA SER A 69 -5.70 -9.32 4.30
C SER A 69 -7.05 -9.92 3.87
N ARG A 70 -8.16 -9.36 4.35
CA ARG A 70 -9.52 -9.82 4.02
C ARG A 70 -9.92 -9.48 2.58
N GLU A 71 -9.58 -8.29 2.07
CA GLU A 71 -9.81 -7.93 0.66
C GLU A 71 -8.98 -8.81 -0.28
N TYR A 72 -7.79 -9.23 0.15
CA TYR A 72 -6.95 -10.17 -0.59
C TYR A 72 -7.58 -11.56 -0.69
N GLU A 73 -8.12 -12.11 0.42
CA GLU A 73 -8.87 -13.38 0.37
C GLU A 73 -10.08 -13.31 -0.56
N ILE A 74 -10.77 -12.17 -0.60
CA ILE A 74 -11.91 -11.95 -1.51
C ILE A 74 -11.44 -11.87 -2.97
N ALA A 75 -10.33 -11.19 -3.25
CA ALA A 75 -9.78 -11.07 -4.60
C ALA A 75 -9.29 -12.42 -5.16
N LEU A 76 -8.70 -13.27 -4.31
CA LEU A 76 -8.28 -14.63 -4.67
C LEU A 76 -9.47 -15.58 -4.88
N SER A 77 -10.53 -15.43 -4.09
CA SER A 77 -11.71 -16.30 -4.19
C SER A 77 -12.65 -15.92 -5.35
N ALA A 78 -12.46 -14.76 -5.97
CA ALA A 78 -13.24 -14.28 -7.11
C ALA A 78 -12.63 -14.63 -8.48
N GLY A 79 -11.54 -15.40 -8.50
CA GLY A 79 -10.86 -15.90 -9.71
C GLY A 79 -11.20 -17.34 -10.04
#